data_AF-A0A931KCA4-F1
#
_entry.id   AF-A0A931KCA4-F1
#
_cell.length_a   1.000
_cell.length_b   1.000
_cell.length_c   1.000
_cell.angle_alpha   90.00
_cell.angle_beta   90.00
_cell.angle_gamma   90.00
#
_symmetry.space_group_name_H-M   'P 1'
#
loop_
_entity.id
_entity.type
_entity.pdbx_description
1 polymer ?
#
loop_
_entity_poly.entity_id
_entity_poly.type
_entity_poly.pdbx_seq_one_letter_code
_entity_poly.pdbx_strand_id
1 'polypeptide(L)'
;MEIVGLALLFTGGIINLYFSIKMIVLAFQTSILWGLATMFIPLAGLVFIVSYWEKAKEPFLGMLASIPFIVAAIVMMPPPQ
;
A
#
# COMPACT_ATOMS: atom_id res chain seq x y z
N MET A 1 -2.30 8.92 -24.36
CA MET A 1 -1.39 8.79 -23.20
C MET A 1 -2.14 8.93 -21.89
N GLU A 2 -3.02 9.92 -21.75
CA GLU A 2 -3.84 10.14 -20.54
C GLU A 2 -4.65 8.92 -20.09
N ILE A 3 -5.39 8.27 -20.99
CA ILE A 3 -6.22 7.09 -20.65
C ILE A 3 -5.35 5.94 -20.10
N VAL A 4 -4.15 5.76 -20.65
CA VAL A 4 -3.20 4.72 -20.19
C VAL A 4 -2.67 5.07 -18.80
N GLY A 5 -2.31 6.34 -18.57
CA GLY A 5 -1.89 6.82 -17.26
C GLY A 5 -2.97 6.63 -16.20
N LEU A 6 -4.22 6.98 -16.52
CA LEU A 6 -5.37 6.76 -15.63
C LEU A 6 -5.59 5.27 -15.33
N ALA A 7 -5.56 4.41 -16.35
CA ALA A 7 -5.72 2.97 -16.15
C ALA A 7 -4.65 2.40 -15.20
N LEU A 8 -3.38 2.77 -15.40
CA LEU A 8 -2.27 2.37 -14.54
C LEU A 8 -2.43 2.91 -13.10
N LEU A 9 -2.88 4.15 -12.95
CA LEU A 9 -3.13 4.76 -11.64
C LEU A 9 -4.21 4.00 -10.87
N PHE A 10 -5.33 3.66 -11.52
CA PHE A 10 -6.39 2.87 -10.92
C PHE A 10 -5.92 1.46 -10.56
N THR A 11 -5.19 0.78 -11.45
CA THR A 11 -4.63 -0.54 -11.16
C THR A 11 -3.69 -0.50 -9.94
N GLY A 12 -2.73 0.42 -9.94
CA GLY A 12 -1.81 0.59 -8.81
C GLY A 12 -2.55 0.96 -7.52
N GLY A 13 -3.54 1.85 -7.61
CA GLY A 13 -4.37 2.28 -6.50
C GLY A 13 -5.18 1.13 -5.87
N ILE A 14 -5.80 0.28 -6.70
CA ILE A 14 -6.56 -0.88 -6.23
C ILE A 14 -5.64 -1.89 -5.53
N ILE A 15 -4.48 -2.20 -6.12
CA ILE A 15 -3.49 -3.10 -5.52
C ILE A 15 -3.04 -2.55 -4.17
N ASN A 16 -2.68 -1.27 -4.12
CA ASN A 16 -2.20 -0.62 -2.90
C ASN A 16 -3.28 -0.60 -1.82
N LEU A 17 -4.53 -0.29 -2.18
CA LEU A 17 -5.66 -0.26 -1.24
C LEU A 17 -5.93 -1.66 -0.66
N TYR A 18 -5.99 -2.68 -1.52
CA TYR A 18 -6.20 -4.07 -1.10
C TYR A 18 -5.16 -4.51 -0.07
N PHE A 19 -3.87 -4.32 -0.37
CA PHE A 19 -2.80 -4.74 0.52
C PHE A 19 -2.66 -3.87 1.77
N SER A 20 -3.00 -2.57 1.70
CA SER A 20 -3.08 -1.71 2.88
C SER A 20 -4.14 -2.19 3.87
N ILE A 21 -5.34 -2.52 3.37
CA ILE A 21 -6.42 -3.07 4.20
C ILE A 21 -5.97 -4.41 4.80
N LYS A 22 -5.39 -5.30 3.99
CA LYS A 22 -4.86 -6.59 4.48
C LYS A 22 -3.82 -6.41 5.59
N MET A 23 -2.94 -5.41 5.48
CA MET A 23 -1.95 -5.09 6.52
C MET A 23 -2.62 -4.66 7.83
N ILE A 24 -3.61 -3.76 7.76
CA ILE A 24 -4.37 -3.30 8.94
C ILE A 24 -5.11 -4.47 9.59
N VAL A 25 -5.75 -5.32 8.79
CA VAL A 25 -6.44 -6.53 9.29
C VAL A 25 -5.46 -7.46 10.02
N LEU A 26 -4.27 -7.70 9.47
CA LEU A 26 -3.24 -8.51 10.14
C LEU A 26 -2.73 -7.88 11.43
N ALA A 27 -2.66 -6.55 11.50
CA ALA A 27 -2.32 -5.83 12.72
C ALA A 27 -3.39 -6.05 13.80
N PHE A 28 -4.67 -5.89 13.47
CA PHE A 28 -5.79 -6.18 14.38
C PHE A 28 -5.85 -7.66 14.81
N GLN A 29 -5.55 -8.59 13.90
CA GLN A 29 -5.47 -10.03 14.22
C GLN A 29 -4.32 -10.34 15.19
N THR A 30 -3.28 -9.52 15.22
CA THR A 30 -2.15 -9.70 16.16
C THR A 30 -2.48 -9.11 17.53
N SER A 31 -2.99 -7.88 17.59
CA SER A 31 -3.61 -7.31 18.78
C SER A 31 -4.39 -6.03 18.44
N ILE A 32 -5.34 -5.66 19.30
CA ILE A 32 -6.07 -4.39 19.18
C ILE A 32 -5.10 -3.20 19.21
N LEU A 33 -4.07 -3.26 20.07
CA LEU A 33 -3.08 -2.21 20.18
C LEU A 33 -2.29 -2.02 18.88
N TRP A 34 -1.89 -3.11 18.21
CA TRP A 34 -1.21 -3.03 16.92
C TRP A 34 -2.11 -2.47 15.83
N GLY A 35 -3.36 -2.94 15.75
CA GLY A 35 -4.34 -2.39 14.81
C GLY A 35 -4.49 -0.87 14.95
N LEU A 36 -4.73 -0.40 16.17
CA LEU A 36 -4.84 1.04 16.47
C LEU A 36 -3.52 1.79 16.21
N ALA A 37 -2.38 1.25 16.64
CA ALA A 37 -1.08 1.87 16.40
C ALA A 37 -0.83 2.06 14.90
N THR A 38 -1.08 1.05 14.06
CA THR A 38 -0.90 1.15 12.61
C THR A 38 -1.83 2.17 11.92
N MET A 39 -2.99 2.50 12.50
CA MET A 39 -3.91 3.52 11.97
C MET A 39 -3.58 4.94 12.40
N PHE A 40 -3.20 5.14 13.68
CA PHE A 40 -3.08 6.48 14.27
C PHE A 40 -1.64 6.96 14.47
N ILE A 41 -0.69 6.04 14.58
CA ILE A 41 0.72 6.39 14.83
C ILE A 41 1.49 6.30 13.51
N PRO A 42 2.04 7.42 13.01
CA PRO A 42 2.85 7.40 11.81
C PRO A 42 4.04 6.44 12.00
N LEU A 43 4.38 5.69 10.94
CA LEU A 43 5.46 4.69 10.92
C LEU A 43 5.22 3.43 11.76
N ALA A 44 4.17 3.33 12.59
CA ALA A 44 3.88 2.10 13.33
C ALA A 44 3.63 0.91 12.38
N GLY A 45 3.11 1.16 11.18
CA GLY A 45 3.02 0.15 10.11
C GLY A 45 4.38 -0.42 9.70
N LEU A 46 5.42 0.42 9.57
CA LEU A 46 6.77 -0.04 9.26
C LEU A 46 7.36 -0.85 10.40
N VAL A 47 7.17 -0.41 11.64
CA VAL A 47 7.58 -1.18 12.83
C VAL A 47 6.88 -2.54 12.84
N PHE A 48 5.57 -2.57 12.60
CA PHE A 48 4.80 -3.82 12.51
C PHE A 48 5.33 -4.75 11.42
N ILE A 49 5.68 -4.23 10.24
CA ILE A 49 6.25 -5.02 9.15
C ILE A 49 7.57 -5.68 9.58
N VAL A 50 8.46 -4.94 10.23
CA VAL A 50 9.76 -5.47 10.69
C VAL A 50 9.57 -6.47 11.85
N SER A 51 8.70 -6.16 12.81
CA SER A 51 8.43 -7.01 13.97
C SER A 51 7.69 -8.31 13.63
N TYR A 52 6.82 -8.28 12.61
CA TYR A 52 5.99 -9.41 12.21
C TYR A 52 6.19 -9.78 10.74
N TRP A 53 7.45 -9.77 10.29
CA TRP A 53 7.83 -9.99 8.89
C TRP A 53 7.18 -11.23 8.27
N GLU A 54 7.14 -12.36 8.98
CA GLU A 54 6.56 -13.60 8.45
C GLU A 54 5.08 -13.47 8.05
N LYS A 55 4.32 -12.61 8.75
CA LYS A 55 2.91 -12.32 8.44
C LYS A 55 2.77 -11.14 7.48
N ALA A 56 3.66 -10.14 7.60
CA ALA A 56 3.56 -8.87 6.89
C ALA A 56 4.22 -8.87 5.51
N LYS A 57 5.11 -9.83 5.21
CA LYS A 57 5.86 -9.88 3.94
C LYS A 57 4.97 -9.92 2.71
N GLU A 58 3.91 -10.74 2.74
CA GLU A 58 3.01 -10.90 1.60
C GLU A 58 2.28 -9.58 1.26
N PRO A 59 1.55 -8.93 2.19
CA PRO A 59 0.93 -7.65 1.89
C PRO A 59 1.94 -6.54 1.62
N PHE A 60 3.09 -6.51 2.31
CA PHE A 60 4.11 -5.49 2.07
C PHE A 60 4.69 -5.58 0.65
N LEU A 61 5.08 -6.79 0.21
CA LEU A 61 5.58 -7.00 -1.16
C LEU A 61 4.49 -6.69 -2.20
N GLY A 62 3.23 -7.01 -1.90
CA GLY A 62 2.10 -6.61 -2.72
C GLY A 62 1.95 -5.08 -2.87
N MET A 63 2.13 -4.32 -1.79
CA MET A 63 2.18 -2.85 -1.86
C MET A 63 3.37 -2.38 -2.71
N LEU A 64 4.56 -2.96 -2.54
CA LEU A 64 5.73 -2.61 -3.36
C LEU A 64 5.50 -2.88 -4.86
N ALA A 65 4.78 -3.95 -5.19
CA ALA A 65 4.42 -4.27 -6.57
C ALA A 65 3.47 -3.23 -7.20
N SER A 66 2.79 -2.40 -6.42
CA SER A 66 1.98 -1.28 -6.93
C SER A 66 2.82 -0.08 -7.40
N ILE A 67 4.06 0.05 -6.91
CA ILE A 67 4.92 1.22 -7.17
C ILE A 67 5.19 1.41 -8.68
N PRO A 68 5.58 0.37 -9.46
CA PRO A 68 5.80 0.52 -10.90
C PRO A 68 4.57 1.05 -11.65
N PHE A 69 3.36 0.64 -11.25
CA PHE A 69 2.12 1.11 -11.87
C PHE A 69 1.88 2.60 -11.60
N ILE A 70 2.06 3.04 -10.35
CA ILE A 70 1.89 4.44 -9.96
C ILE A 70 2.95 5.33 -10.61
N VAL A 71 4.22 4.89 -10.62
CA VAL A 71 5.32 5.63 -11.26
C VAL A 71 5.09 5.75 -12.76
N ALA A 72 4.72 4.65 -13.43
CA ALA A 72 4.41 4.68 -14.87
C ALA A 72 3.20 5.58 -15.17
N ALA A 73 2.18 5.57 -14.31
CA ALA A 73 1.03 6.47 -14.44
C ALA A 73 1.44 7.94 -14.38
N ILE A 74 2.25 8.33 -13.40
CA ILE A 74 2.74 9.71 -13.23
C ILE A 74 3.54 10.16 -14.45
N VAL A 75 4.42 9.30 -14.98
CA VAL A 75 5.24 9.62 -16.16
C VAL A 75 4.39 9.79 -17.43
N MET A 76 3.26 9.07 -17.54
CA MET A 76 2.40 9.09 -18.72
C MET A 76 1.27 10.14 -18.66
N MET A 77 0.97 10.70 -17.48
CA MET A 77 0.00 11.77 -17.35
C MET A 77 0.65 13.12 -17.68
N PRO A 78 0.02 13.93 -18.55
CA PRO A 78 0.50 15.28 -18.80
C PRO A 78 0.37 16.13 -17.53
N PRO A 79 1.27 17.11 -17.33
CA PRO A 79 1.20 18.01 -16.19
C PRO A 79 -0.14 18.77 -16.21
N PRO A 80 -0.75 19.04 -15.03
CA PRO A 80 -1.94 19.86 -14.97
C PRO A 80 -1.68 21.24 -15.58
N GLN A 81 -2.56 21.65 -16.51
CA GLN A 81 -2.51 22.96 -17.20
C GLN A 81 -3.00 24.10 -16.30
#